data_AF-A0A7J6UEH8-F1
#
_entry.id   AF-A0A7J6UEH8-F1
#
_cell.length_a   1.000
_cell.length_b   1.000
_cell.length_c   1.000
_cell.angle_alpha   90.00
_cell.angle_beta   90.00
_cell.angle_gamma   90.00
#
_symmetry.space_group_name_H-M   'P 1'
#
loop_
_entity.id
_entity.type
_entity.pdbx_description
1 polymer ?
#
loop_
_entity_poly.entity_id
_entity_poly.type
_entity_poly.pdbx_seq_one_letter_code
_entity_poly.pdbx_strand_id
1 'polypeptide(L)'
;WFIFKWLPIFTEMSRPRWSQSASILLFLGDKICMVRRSGSSRFMPHALVFPGGKLEEDDEKWAREYLAGRTNRCCCSRCNPGDVTDLAFRRFALRELKEETSIELDVSEAVSRMVY
;
A
#
# COMPACT_ATOMS: atom_id res chain seq x y z
N TRP A 1 7.67 28.24 -47.06
CA TRP A 1 7.88 29.06 -45.86
C TRP A 1 6.60 29.05 -45.05
N PHE A 2 6.51 28.17 -44.05
CA PHE A 2 5.45 28.19 -43.04
C PHE A 2 6.13 28.12 -41.68
N ILE A 3 6.02 29.20 -40.91
CA ILE A 3 6.46 29.28 -39.52
C ILE A 3 5.32 28.75 -38.66
N PHE A 4 5.52 27.59 -38.02
CA PHE A 4 4.66 27.19 -36.91
C PHE A 4 5.22 27.81 -35.63
N LYS A 5 4.49 28.82 -35.14
CA LYS A 5 4.71 29.48 -33.85
C LYS A 5 4.29 28.49 -32.75
N TRP A 6 5.25 27.99 -31.98
CA TRP A 6 4.97 27.27 -30.73
C TRP A 6 4.37 28.27 -29.72
N LEU A 7 3.09 28.11 -29.41
CA LEU A 7 2.47 28.75 -28.24
C LEU A 7 2.81 27.89 -27.02
N PRO A 8 3.46 28.44 -25.98
CA PRO A 8 3.65 27.71 -24.74
C PRO A 8 2.32 27.69 -24.00
N ILE A 9 1.52 26.63 -24.17
CA ILE A 9 0.52 26.27 -23.16
C ILE A 9 1.28 25.54 -22.04
N PHE A 10 2.07 26.30 -21.28
CA PHE A 10 2.46 25.88 -19.94
C PHE A 10 1.31 26.23 -19.01
N THR A 11 0.22 25.48 -19.09
CA THR A 11 -0.65 25.31 -17.92
C THR A 11 0.21 24.65 -16.85
N GLU A 12 0.29 25.26 -15.67
CA GLU A 12 1.00 24.74 -14.50
C GLU A 12 0.91 23.21 -14.41
N MET A 13 1.96 22.53 -14.85
CA MET A 13 2.17 21.13 -14.50
C MET A 13 2.50 21.13 -13.01
N SER A 14 1.46 21.09 -12.20
CA SER A 14 1.54 20.77 -10.79
C SER A 14 2.48 19.57 -10.64
N ARG A 15 3.52 19.73 -9.82
CA ARG A 15 4.53 18.68 -9.60
C ARG A 15 3.81 17.37 -9.25
N PRO A 16 4.24 16.22 -9.79
CA PRO A 16 3.61 14.94 -9.47
C PRO A 16 3.61 14.75 -7.96
N ARG A 17 2.42 14.58 -7.38
CA ARG A 17 2.27 14.22 -5.96
C ARG A 17 2.59 12.73 -5.84
N TRP A 18 3.76 12.43 -5.29
CA TRP A 18 4.13 11.06 -4.94
C TRP A 18 3.28 10.60 -3.76
N SER A 19 2.71 9.40 -3.88
CA SER A 19 2.00 8.72 -2.79
C SER A 19 2.66 7.39 -2.50
N GLN A 20 2.80 7.06 -1.22
CA GLN A 20 3.21 5.73 -0.80
C GLN A 20 2.06 4.74 -0.97
N SER A 21 2.35 3.61 -1.60
CA SER A 21 1.41 2.54 -1.90
C SER A 21 2.09 1.18 -1.69
N ALA A 22 1.30 0.17 -1.35
CA ALA A 22 1.78 -1.22 -1.43
C ALA A 22 0.68 -2.13 -2.01
N SER A 23 1.10 -3.34 -2.37
CA SER A 23 0.22 -4.39 -2.88
C SER A 23 0.56 -5.72 -2.23
N ILE A 24 -0.43 -6.60 -2.07
CA ILE A 24 -0.26 -7.94 -1.52
C ILE A 24 -0.19 -8.98 -2.62
N LEU A 25 0.85 -9.82 -2.54
CA LEU A 25 0.88 -11.09 -3.24
C LEU A 25 0.45 -12.18 -2.26
N LEU A 26 -0.80 -12.63 -2.36
CA LEU A 26 -1.33 -13.72 -1.54
C LEU A 26 -1.21 -15.04 -2.30
N PHE A 27 -0.36 -15.93 -1.80
CA PHE A 27 -0.18 -17.28 -2.33
C PHE A 27 -1.10 -18.27 -1.61
N LEU A 28 -1.87 -19.03 -2.37
CA LEU A 28 -2.75 -20.10 -1.92
C LEU A 28 -2.28 -21.42 -2.56
N GLY A 29 -1.19 -21.97 -2.02
CA GLY A 29 -0.48 -23.09 -2.65
C GLY A 29 0.26 -22.65 -3.92
N ASP A 30 -0.10 -23.23 -5.06
CA ASP A 30 0.45 -22.91 -6.38
C ASP A 30 -0.29 -21.75 -7.09
N LYS A 31 -1.30 -21.17 -6.44
CA LYS A 31 -2.13 -20.09 -6.97
C LYS A 31 -1.81 -18.76 -6.30
N ILE A 32 -2.03 -17.67 -7.04
CA ILE A 32 -1.94 -16.31 -6.53
C ILE A 32 -3.30 -15.62 -6.61
N CYS A 33 -3.67 -14.88 -5.58
CA CYS A 33 -4.90 -14.10 -5.57
C CYS A 33 -4.68 -12.78 -6.32
N MET A 34 -5.56 -12.51 -7.29
CA MET A 34 -5.66 -11.25 -8.00
C MET A 34 -7.12 -10.83 -8.06
N VAL A 35 -7.37 -9.53 -8.11
CA VAL A 35 -8.71 -8.96 -8.24
C VAL A 35 -8.88 -8.31 -9.60
N ARG A 36 -10.10 -8.37 -10.14
CA ARG A 36 -10.45 -7.63 -11.35
C ARG A 36 -11.08 -6.30 -10.97
N ARG A 37 -10.45 -5.19 -11.40
CA ARG A 37 -11.00 -3.85 -11.16
C ARG A 37 -12.34 -3.67 -11.87
N SER A 38 -13.26 -2.97 -11.21
CA SER A 38 -14.55 -2.60 -11.81
C SER A 38 -14.35 -1.83 -13.12
N GLY A 39 -15.30 -2.00 -14.06
CA GLY A 39 -15.35 -1.18 -15.28
C GLY A 39 -15.59 0.30 -15.02
N SER A 40 -16.14 0.65 -13.86
CA SER A 40 -16.33 2.04 -13.42
C SER A 40 -15.07 2.68 -12.81
N SER A 41 -13.95 1.96 -12.74
CA SER A 41 -12.72 2.49 -12.16
C SER A 41 -12.09 3.56 -13.05
N ARG A 42 -11.74 4.72 -12.47
CA ARG A 42 -11.05 5.81 -13.19
C ARG A 42 -9.63 5.46 -13.61
N PHE A 43 -9.00 4.50 -12.92
CA PHE A 43 -7.63 4.08 -13.17
C PHE A 43 -7.60 2.56 -13.37
N MET A 44 -7.06 2.13 -14.52
CA MET A 44 -6.95 0.72 -14.94
C MET A 44 -8.27 -0.07 -14.85
N PRO A 45 -9.35 0.33 -15.54
CA PRO A 45 -10.61 -0.41 -15.53
C PRO A 45 -10.41 -1.82 -16.12
N HIS A 46 -11.11 -2.81 -15.56
CA HIS A 46 -11.05 -4.24 -15.95
C HIS A 46 -9.71 -4.95 -15.78
N ALA A 47 -8.66 -4.27 -15.32
CA ALA A 47 -7.35 -4.87 -15.12
C ALA A 47 -7.38 -5.92 -13.99
N LEU A 48 -6.58 -6.97 -14.15
CA LEU A 48 -6.22 -7.87 -13.06
C LEU A 48 -5.05 -7.25 -12.29
N VAL A 49 -5.25 -7.00 -11.01
CA VAL A 49 -4.25 -6.40 -10.12
C VAL A 49 -4.14 -7.19 -8.83
N PHE A 50 -3.03 -7.00 -8.12
CA PHE A 50 -2.92 -7.46 -6.74
C PHE A 50 -3.69 -6.51 -5.82
N PRO A 51 -4.35 -7.03 -4.76
CA PRO A 51 -4.99 -6.18 -3.79
C PRO A 51 -4.03 -5.16 -3.19
N GLY A 52 -4.49 -3.91 -3.08
CA GLY A 52 -3.65 -2.82 -2.62
C GLY A 52 -4.18 -1.45 -3.03
N GLY A 53 -3.43 -0.43 -2.64
CA GLY A 53 -3.96 0.92 -2.49
C GLY A 53 -2.93 1.87 -1.91
N LYS A 54 -3.43 2.92 -1.26
CA LYS A 54 -2.60 3.98 -0.67
C LYS A 54 -2.49 3.81 0.83
N LEU A 55 -1.29 3.99 1.38
CA LEU A 55 -1.09 4.06 2.83
C LEU A 55 -1.85 5.27 3.41
N GLU A 56 -2.66 5.04 4.43
CA GLU A 56 -3.45 6.08 5.10
C GLU A 56 -2.87 6.44 6.47
N GLU A 57 -3.21 7.64 6.97
CA GLU A 57 -2.75 8.11 8.28
C GLU A 57 -3.23 7.22 9.43
N ASP A 58 -4.41 6.61 9.29
CA ASP A 58 -4.97 5.68 10.27
C ASP A 58 -4.15 4.39 10.37
N ASP A 59 -3.55 3.92 9.27
CA ASP A 59 -2.67 2.74 9.26
C ASP A 59 -1.37 3.04 10.05
N GLU A 60 -0.81 4.24 9.87
CA GLU A 60 0.35 4.68 10.64
C GLU A 60 0.04 4.89 12.13
N LYS A 61 -1.11 5.51 12.43
CA LYS A 61 -1.55 5.74 13.80
C LYS A 61 -1.73 4.42 14.54
N TRP A 62 -2.41 3.45 13.90
CA TRP A 62 -2.58 2.11 14.44
C TRP A 62 -1.23 1.43 14.70
N ALA A 63 -0.27 1.53 13.77
CA ALA A 63 1.05 0.91 13.93
C ALA A 63 1.82 1.47 15.13
N ARG A 64 1.76 2.80 15.36
CA ARG A 64 2.37 3.44 16.54
C ARG A 64 1.75 2.93 17.83
N GLU A 65 0.42 2.87 17.91
CA GLU A 65 -0.31 2.38 19.09
C GLU A 65 -0.01 0.89 19.36
N TYR A 66 0.00 0.07 18.31
CA TYR A 66 0.31 -1.35 18.39
C TYR A 66 1.70 -1.63 18.96
N LEU A 67 2.72 -0.89 18.49
CA LEU A 67 4.09 -1.02 18.98
C LEU A 67 4.23 -0.48 20.41
N ALA A 68 3.61 0.65 20.74
CA ALA A 68 3.60 1.21 22.09
C ALA A 68 2.99 0.23 23.12
N GLY A 69 1.93 -0.49 22.74
CA GLY A 69 1.34 -1.55 23.57
C GLY A 69 2.24 -2.78 23.77
N ARG A 70 3.19 -3.04 22.84
CA ARG A 70 4.14 -4.15 22.91
C ARG A 70 5.47 -3.80 23.58
N THR A 71 5.94 -2.56 23.49
CA THR A 71 7.19 -2.10 24.15
C THR A 71 7.13 -2.22 25.67
N ASN A 72 5.93 -2.28 26.27
CA ASN A 72 5.75 -2.56 27.69
C ASN A 72 5.95 -4.04 28.10
N ARG A 73 6.31 -4.96 27.18
CA ARG A 73 6.44 -6.41 27.47
C ARG A 73 7.84 -7.02 27.38
N CYS A 74 8.87 -6.33 26.88
CA CYS A 74 10.27 -6.82 26.90
C CYS A 74 11.26 -5.65 26.81
N CYS A 75 12.08 -5.42 27.84
CA CYS A 75 13.12 -4.37 27.87
C CYS A 75 14.38 -4.74 27.07
N CYS A 76 14.23 -5.55 26.05
CA CYS A 76 15.30 -6.30 25.39
C CYS A 76 15.68 -5.55 24.11
N SER A 77 16.92 -5.09 23.96
CA SER A 77 17.41 -4.43 22.73
C SER A 77 17.40 -5.33 21.48
N ARG A 78 17.14 -6.64 21.63
CA ARG A 78 16.87 -7.59 20.53
C ARG A 78 15.40 -7.68 20.13
N CYS A 79 14.48 -7.18 20.96
CA CYS A 79 13.07 -7.05 20.64
C CYS A 79 12.86 -5.71 19.98
N ASN A 80 13.46 -5.54 18.80
CA ASN A 80 13.27 -4.32 18.03
C ASN A 80 11.76 -4.26 17.72
N PRO A 81 11.00 -3.29 18.24
CA PRO A 81 9.67 -3.05 17.71
C PRO A 81 9.89 -2.83 16.22
N GLY A 82 9.25 -3.63 15.36
CA GLY A 82 9.40 -3.49 13.92
C GLY A 82 9.22 -2.03 13.53
N ASP A 83 9.84 -1.60 12.43
CA ASP A 83 9.69 -0.24 11.94
C ASP A 83 8.20 0.12 11.84
N VAL A 84 7.79 1.25 12.44
CA VAL A 84 6.41 1.75 12.41
C VAL A 84 5.89 1.77 10.98
N THR A 85 6.73 2.20 10.05
CA THR A 85 6.40 2.28 8.64
C THR A 85 6.15 0.89 8.05
N ASP A 86 7.01 -0.08 8.36
CA ASP A 86 6.86 -1.46 7.89
C ASP A 86 5.57 -2.10 8.42
N LEU A 87 5.27 -1.91 9.71
CA LEU A 87 4.05 -2.40 10.32
C LEU A 87 2.80 -1.70 9.76
N ALA A 88 2.88 -0.39 9.50
CA ALA A 88 1.81 0.37 8.86
C ALA A 88 1.54 -0.18 7.45
N PHE A 89 2.58 -0.46 6.65
CA PHE A 89 2.42 -1.10 5.34
C PHE A 89 1.78 -2.48 5.43
N ARG A 90 2.15 -3.32 6.42
CA ARG A 90 1.48 -4.62 6.61
C ARG A 90 0.01 -4.46 6.98
N ARG A 91 -0.30 -3.53 7.88
CA ARG A 91 -1.68 -3.26 8.31
C ARG A 91 -2.54 -2.77 7.14
N PHE A 92 -2.04 -1.75 6.44
CA PHE A 92 -2.62 -1.18 5.24
C PHE A 92 -2.92 -2.28 4.20
N ALA A 93 -1.91 -3.09 3.90
CA ALA A 93 -2.02 -4.15 2.94
C ALA A 93 -3.17 -5.10 3.32
N LEU A 94 -3.18 -5.59 4.57
CA LEU A 94 -4.22 -6.51 5.04
C LEU A 94 -5.63 -5.88 5.08
N ARG A 95 -5.72 -4.57 5.32
CA ARG A 95 -6.98 -3.82 5.22
C ARG A 95 -7.52 -3.86 3.79
N GLU A 96 -6.70 -3.53 2.80
CA GLU A 96 -7.09 -3.57 1.38
C GLU A 96 -7.49 -4.98 0.93
N LEU A 97 -6.76 -6.02 1.36
CA LEU A 97 -7.13 -7.41 1.09
C LEU A 97 -8.53 -7.73 1.63
N LYS A 98 -8.80 -7.34 2.88
CA LYS A 98 -10.11 -7.58 3.49
C LYS A 98 -11.22 -6.82 2.77
N GLU A 99 -10.99 -5.57 2.38
CA GLU A 99 -11.97 -4.74 1.67
C GLU A 99 -12.27 -5.28 0.27
N GLU A 100 -11.26 -5.78 -0.45
CA GLU A 100 -11.42 -6.23 -1.83
C GLU A 100 -11.81 -7.71 -1.98
N THR A 101 -11.43 -8.57 -1.02
CA THR A 101 -11.62 -10.03 -1.13
C THR A 101 -12.32 -10.66 0.06
N SER A 102 -12.65 -9.90 1.11
CA SER A 102 -13.21 -10.42 2.38
C SER A 102 -12.31 -11.44 3.10
N ILE A 103 -11.02 -11.52 2.74
CA ILE A 103 -10.05 -12.39 3.40
C ILE A 103 -9.42 -11.62 4.55
N GLU A 104 -9.45 -12.22 5.73
CA GLU A 104 -8.83 -11.65 6.94
C GLU A 104 -7.64 -12.50 7.35
N LEU A 105 -6.49 -11.87 7.51
CA LEU A 105 -5.24 -12.47 7.98
C LEU A 105 -4.71 -11.68 9.17
N ASP A 106 -3.95 -12.35 10.04
CA ASP A 106 -3.30 -11.68 11.15
C ASP A 106 -2.02 -10.95 10.66
N VAL A 107 -1.75 -9.76 11.22
CA VAL A 107 -0.57 -8.97 10.88
C VAL A 107 0.76 -9.71 11.14
N SER A 108 0.75 -10.67 12.07
CA SER A 108 1.89 -11.53 12.39
C SER A 108 2.20 -12.56 11.31
N GLU A 109 1.24 -12.88 10.44
CA GLU A 109 1.41 -13.78 9.30
C GLU A 109 1.96 -13.05 8.06
N ALA A 110 1.87 -11.71 8.04
CA ALA A 110 2.34 -10.88 6.95
C ALA A 110 3.84 -10.59 7.05
N VAL A 111 4.57 -10.90 5.96
CA VAL A 111 5.96 -10.49 5.76
C VAL A 111 5.99 -9.43 4.68
N SER A 112 6.52 -8.26 5.01
CA SER A 112 6.79 -7.18 4.05
C SER A 112 8.20 -7.31 3.47
N ARG A 113 8.32 -6.99 2.18
CA ARG A 113 9.60 -6.79 1.50
C ARG A 113 9.49 -5.53 0.66
N MET A 114 10.32 -4.53 0.95
CA MET A 114 10.48 -3.39 0.07
C MET A 114 11.28 -3.79 -1.17
N VAL A 115 10.78 -3.41 -2.34
CA VAL A 115 11.47 -3.57 -3.62
C VAL A 115 11.75 -2.15 -4.13
N TYR A 116 13.03 -1.82 -4.27
CA TYR A 116 13.52 -0.52 -4.78
C TYR A 116 13.69 -0.55 -6.29
#